data_AF-A0A9E0AP03-F1
#
_entry.id   AF-A0A9E0AP03-F1
#
_cell.length_a   1.000
_cell.length_b   1.000
_cell.length_c   1.000
_cell.angle_alpha   90.00
_cell.angle_beta   90.00
_cell.angle_gamma   90.00
#
_symmetry.space_group_name_H-M   'P 1'
#
loop_
_entity.id
_entity.type
_entity.pdbx_description
1 polymer ?
#
loop_
_entity_poly.entity_id
_entity_poly.type
_entity_poly.pdbx_seq_one_letter_code
_entity_poly.pdbx_strand_id
1 'polypeptide(L)'
;IMIGGWASNNKFALLGAIRASSQMISYELGMGMSIVAILMSTGSLSLRDIVDEQHGFNWNIWTQPLGFLIFIVCAFAECNRTPFDLPECESELVGGYHTEYSSMKLGFYLFAEYTNMFISSAIISSLYFGGYNFPGMDMFSGNTQALLGTAAFFLKIFFFIFFFMWIRWTVPRFRYDQLMKLGWQVMIPLAIFNILATGAWLTFKDQLGF
;
A
#
# COMPACT_ATOMS: atom_id res chain seq x y z
N ILE A 1 -1.71 -16.91 3.57
CA ILE A 1 -1.14 -17.59 2.37
C ILE A 1 -0.29 -18.82 2.75
N MET A 2 0.75 -18.70 3.60
CA MET A 2 1.68 -19.82 3.92
C MET A 2 0.99 -21.08 4.48
N ILE A 3 0.18 -20.95 5.54
CA ILE A 3 -0.53 -22.09 6.15
C ILE A 3 -1.51 -22.73 5.16
N GLY A 4 -2.08 -21.94 4.26
CA GLY A 4 -2.92 -22.41 3.16
C GLY A 4 -2.19 -23.34 2.21
N GLY A 5 -1.04 -22.89 1.68
CA GLY A 5 -0.21 -23.72 0.79
C GLY A 5 0.36 -24.97 1.46
N TRP A 6 0.62 -24.93 2.77
CA TRP A 6 1.08 -26.10 3.51
C TRP A 6 -0.03 -27.14 3.76
N ALA A 7 -1.25 -26.68 4.06
CA ALA A 7 -2.42 -27.55 4.22
C ALA A 7 -2.87 -28.25 2.93
N SER A 8 -2.38 -27.76 1.80
CA SER A 8 -2.71 -28.21 0.44
C SER A 8 -2.10 -29.57 0.07
N ASN A 9 -1.09 -30.05 0.81
CA ASN A 9 -0.41 -31.33 0.59
C ASN A 9 0.11 -31.54 -0.86
N ASN A 10 0.40 -30.45 -1.57
CA ASN A 10 1.01 -30.44 -2.89
C ASN A 10 2.34 -29.65 -2.84
N LYS A 11 3.36 -30.20 -3.49
CA LYS A 11 4.69 -29.59 -3.57
C LYS A 11 4.65 -28.25 -4.32
N PHE A 12 3.83 -28.11 -5.36
CA PHE A 12 3.77 -26.87 -6.15
C PHE A 12 3.06 -25.74 -5.40
N ALA A 13 1.92 -26.00 -4.75
CA ALA A 13 1.25 -24.99 -3.93
C ALA A 13 2.09 -24.58 -2.71
N LEU A 14 2.85 -25.51 -2.10
CA LEU A 14 3.78 -25.15 -1.03
C LEU A 14 4.89 -24.21 -1.52
N LEU A 15 5.52 -24.51 -2.66
CA LEU A 15 6.55 -23.64 -3.24
C LEU A 15 5.99 -22.26 -3.63
N GLY A 16 4.78 -22.21 -4.18
CA GLY A 16 4.08 -20.97 -4.47
C GLY A 16 3.79 -20.13 -3.23
N ALA A 17 3.29 -20.76 -2.17
CA ALA A 17 2.99 -20.07 -0.92
C ALA A 17 4.25 -19.56 -0.20
N ILE A 18 5.38 -20.27 -0.30
CA ILE A 18 6.67 -19.79 0.24
C ILE A 18 7.15 -18.54 -0.52
N ARG A 19 7.08 -18.55 -1.86
CA ARG A 19 7.44 -17.39 -2.70
C ARG A 19 6.53 -16.19 -2.48
N ALA A 20 5.24 -16.43 -2.31
CA ALA A 20 4.26 -15.40 -1.95
C ALA A 20 4.59 -14.76 -0.59
N SER A 21 4.90 -15.60 0.40
CA SER A 21 5.21 -15.14 1.75
C SER A 21 6.51 -14.33 1.79
N SER A 22 7.55 -14.73 1.06
CA SER A 22 8.80 -13.96 0.98
C SER A 22 8.60 -12.61 0.29
N GLN A 23 7.73 -12.55 -0.73
CA GLN A 23 7.34 -11.28 -1.35
C GLN A 23 6.64 -10.36 -0.36
N MET A 24 5.57 -10.82 0.30
CA MET A 24 4.80 -9.98 1.23
C MET A 24 5.71 -9.37 2.31
N ILE A 25 6.55 -10.19 2.95
CA ILE A 25 7.47 -9.73 4.00
C ILE A 25 8.46 -8.68 3.47
N SER A 26 9.01 -8.89 2.27
CA SER A 26 9.99 -7.97 1.68
C SER A 26 9.38 -6.59 1.40
N TYR A 27 8.13 -6.55 0.93
CA TYR A 27 7.44 -5.30 0.60
C TYR A 27 6.79 -4.62 1.81
N GLU A 28 6.43 -5.38 2.84
CA GLU A 28 5.99 -4.86 4.14
C GLU A 28 7.09 -4.03 4.81
N LEU A 29 8.35 -4.49 4.74
CA LEU A 29 9.50 -3.73 5.24
C LEU A 29 9.66 -2.38 4.51
N GLY A 30 9.54 -2.39 3.18
CA GLY A 30 9.59 -1.17 2.36
C GLY A 30 8.45 -0.20 2.68
N MET A 31 7.24 -0.72 2.85
CA MET A 31 6.07 0.06 3.23
C MET A 31 6.25 0.68 4.63
N GLY A 32 6.68 -0.10 5.62
CA GLY A 32 6.93 0.38 6.97
C GLY A 32 7.92 1.54 7.01
N MET A 33 9.03 1.44 6.27
CA MET A 33 10.00 2.53 6.17
C MET A 33 9.43 3.81 5.54
N SER A 34 8.58 3.69 4.52
CA SER A 34 7.92 4.86 3.93
C SER A 34 6.94 5.54 4.89
N ILE A 35 6.27 4.79 5.79
CA ILE A 35 5.42 5.34 6.85
C ILE A 35 6.24 6.10 7.88
N VAL A 36 7.41 5.58 8.27
CA VAL A 36 8.30 6.24 9.25
C VAL A 36 8.65 7.66 8.82
N ALA A 37 8.89 7.89 7.52
CA ALA A 37 9.17 9.23 7.01
C ALA A 37 8.01 10.21 7.26
N ILE A 38 6.75 9.78 7.13
CA ILE A 38 5.57 10.62 7.44
C ILE A 38 5.47 10.85 8.94
N LEU A 39 5.64 9.79 9.75
CA LEU A 39 5.56 9.88 11.20
C LEU A 39 6.59 10.86 11.78
N MET A 40 7.79 10.92 11.19
CA MET A 40 8.80 11.91 11.57
C MET A 40 8.36 13.35 11.27
N SER A 41 7.61 13.57 10.19
CA SER A 41 7.12 14.90 9.83
C SER A 41 5.95 15.35 10.71
N THR A 42 5.04 14.44 11.07
CA THR A 42 3.84 14.74 11.88
C THR A 42 4.11 14.69 13.39
N GLY A 43 5.05 13.87 13.84
CA GLY A 43 5.36 13.72 15.26
C GLY A 43 4.29 12.98 16.09
N SER A 44 3.26 12.42 15.44
CA SER A 44 2.20 11.62 16.07
C SER A 44 1.98 10.29 15.32
N LEU A 45 1.60 9.25 16.07
CA LEU A 45 1.20 7.94 15.55
C LEU A 45 -0.31 7.86 15.25
N SER A 46 -1.08 8.88 15.63
CA SER A 46 -2.51 8.95 15.40
C SER A 46 -2.81 9.23 13.93
N LEU A 47 -3.54 8.32 13.27
CA LEU A 47 -4.02 8.53 11.89
C LEU A 47 -4.89 9.78 11.76
N ARG A 48 -5.60 10.16 12.83
CA ARG A 48 -6.41 11.38 12.84
C ARG A 48 -5.51 12.62 12.74
N ASP A 49 -4.47 12.68 13.55
CA ASP A 49 -3.57 13.83 13.60
C ASP A 49 -2.83 13.99 12.27
N ILE A 50 -2.42 12.88 11.65
CA ILE A 50 -1.82 12.84 10.30
C ILE A 50 -2.77 13.41 9.25
N VAL A 51 -4.08 13.12 9.36
CA VAL A 51 -5.08 13.65 8.44
C VAL A 51 -5.34 15.13 8.69
N ASP A 52 -5.46 15.53 9.96
CA ASP A 52 -5.72 16.92 10.37
C ASP A 52 -4.57 17.85 9.96
N GLU A 53 -3.31 17.41 10.00
CA GLU A 53 -2.18 18.20 9.45
C GLU A 53 -2.28 18.46 7.95
N GLN A 54 -3.00 17.62 7.21
CA GLN A 54 -3.17 17.72 5.75
C GLN A 54 -4.35 18.64 5.35
N HIS A 55 -4.83 19.48 6.27
CA HIS A 55 -5.81 20.53 5.96
C HIS A 55 -5.27 21.54 4.94
N GLY A 56 -6.15 22.10 4.11
CA GLY A 56 -5.81 23.21 3.23
C GLY A 56 -4.95 22.85 2.00
N PHE A 57 -5.09 21.64 1.45
CA PHE A 57 -4.34 21.17 0.26
C PHE A 57 -2.86 20.83 0.50
N ASN A 58 -2.42 20.83 1.76
CA ASN A 58 -1.09 20.39 2.17
C ASN A 58 -1.02 18.85 2.27
N TRP A 59 -1.30 18.18 1.16
CA TRP A 59 -1.22 16.72 1.09
C TRP A 59 0.24 16.26 1.23
N ASN A 60 0.45 15.17 1.95
CA ASN A 60 1.78 14.61 2.19
C ASN A 60 2.51 14.17 0.91
N ILE A 61 1.81 14.08 -0.22
CA ILE A 61 2.41 13.88 -1.54
C ILE A 61 3.39 15.00 -1.90
N TRP A 62 3.07 16.26 -1.54
CA TRP A 62 3.91 17.41 -1.86
C TRP A 62 5.14 17.45 -0.97
N THR A 63 4.98 17.07 0.29
CA THR A 63 6.06 17.02 1.28
C THR A 63 6.98 15.82 1.03
N GLN A 64 6.43 14.67 0.67
CA GLN A 64 7.15 13.40 0.51
C GLN A 64 6.71 12.62 -0.74
N PRO A 65 6.99 13.14 -1.95
CA PRO A 65 6.63 12.46 -3.19
C PRO A 65 7.36 11.12 -3.35
N LEU A 66 8.60 11.04 -2.85
CA LEU A 66 9.43 9.84 -2.93
C LEU A 66 8.90 8.74 -1.98
N GLY A 67 8.49 9.11 -0.77
CA GLY A 67 7.82 8.18 0.17
C GLY A 67 6.52 7.63 -0.40
N PHE A 68 5.71 8.48 -1.03
CA PHE A 68 4.48 8.08 -1.70
C PHE A 68 4.71 7.05 -2.81
N LEU A 69 5.69 7.28 -3.67
CA LEU A 69 6.02 6.35 -4.76
C LEU A 69 6.48 4.98 -4.23
N ILE A 70 7.25 4.95 -3.15
CA ILE A 70 7.64 3.68 -2.51
C ILE A 70 6.40 3.00 -1.93
N PHE A 71 5.59 3.74 -1.16
CA PHE A 71 4.42 3.20 -0.49
C PHE A 71 3.45 2.58 -1.50
N ILE A 72 3.16 3.28 -2.61
CA ILE A 72 2.21 2.79 -3.60
C ILE A 72 2.72 1.52 -4.30
N VAL A 73 4.00 1.48 -4.67
CA VAL A 73 4.62 0.28 -5.29
C VAL A 73 4.63 -0.89 -4.31
N CYS A 74 4.93 -0.66 -3.04
CA CYS A 74 4.87 -1.69 -2.00
C CYS A 74 3.43 -2.19 -1.76
N ALA A 75 2.44 -1.30 -1.75
CA ALA A 75 1.03 -1.67 -1.58
C ALA A 75 0.52 -2.54 -2.74
N PHE A 76 0.98 -2.24 -3.97
CA PHE A 76 0.73 -3.10 -5.13
C PHE A 76 1.30 -4.51 -4.95
N ALA A 77 2.52 -4.62 -4.42
CA ALA A 77 3.16 -5.91 -4.20
C ALA A 77 2.55 -6.69 -3.03
N GLU A 78 2.05 -6.02 -1.99
CA GLU A 78 1.39 -6.67 -0.85
C GLU A 78 -0.01 -7.20 -1.21
N CYS A 79 -0.76 -6.47 -2.05
CA CYS A 79 -2.06 -6.91 -2.52
C CYS A 79 -2.01 -8.15 -3.42
N ASN A 80 -0.80 -8.66 -3.75
CA ASN A 80 -0.56 -9.83 -4.61
C ASN A 80 -1.38 -9.80 -5.91
N ARG A 81 -1.61 -8.62 -6.49
CA ARG A 81 -2.45 -8.46 -7.68
C ARG A 81 -1.60 -8.17 -8.90
N THR A 82 -2.06 -8.59 -10.07
CA THR A 82 -1.38 -8.36 -11.36
C THR A 82 -1.09 -6.86 -11.49
N PRO A 83 0.18 -6.43 -11.60
CA PRO A 83 1.35 -7.12 -12.16
C PRO A 83 2.24 -7.95 -11.21
N PHE A 84 1.95 -7.99 -9.90
CA PHE A 84 2.73 -8.67 -8.84
C PHE A 84 2.06 -9.94 -8.29
N ASP A 85 1.40 -10.67 -9.17
CA ASP A 85 0.59 -11.84 -8.85
C ASP A 85 1.36 -13.15 -9.05
N LEU A 86 2.47 -13.28 -8.33
CA LEU A 86 3.32 -14.46 -8.34
C LEU A 86 2.73 -15.69 -7.62
N PRO A 87 1.87 -15.56 -6.59
CA PRO A 87 1.25 -16.71 -5.94
C PRO A 87 0.22 -17.44 -6.81
N GLU A 88 -0.47 -16.72 -7.70
CA GLU A 88 -1.51 -17.24 -8.59
C GLU A 88 -0.96 -17.67 -9.97
N CYS A 89 0.34 -17.48 -10.23
CA CYS A 89 0.95 -17.70 -11.54
C CYS A 89 0.73 -19.13 -12.08
N GLU A 90 -0.24 -19.26 -12.99
CA GLU A 90 -0.55 -20.47 -13.77
C GLU A 90 0.64 -21.01 -14.54
N SER A 91 1.52 -20.11 -15.03
CA SER A 91 2.65 -20.43 -15.88
C SER A 91 3.85 -21.05 -15.14
N GLU A 92 3.95 -20.85 -13.83
CA GLU A 92 5.05 -21.41 -13.01
C GLU A 92 4.57 -22.42 -11.96
N LEU A 93 3.32 -22.34 -11.51
CA LEU A 93 2.82 -23.06 -10.32
C LEU A 93 1.47 -23.76 -10.53
N VAL A 94 1.03 -23.95 -11.77
CA VAL A 94 -0.19 -24.73 -12.11
C VAL A 94 -1.42 -24.25 -11.33
N GLY A 95 -1.58 -22.92 -11.23
CA GLY A 95 -2.75 -22.30 -10.61
C GLY A 95 -2.78 -22.32 -9.07
N GLY A 96 -1.68 -22.71 -8.39
CA GLY A 96 -1.50 -22.50 -6.95
C GLY A 96 -2.69 -22.97 -6.10
N TYR A 97 -3.34 -22.05 -5.38
CA TYR A 97 -4.48 -22.36 -4.52
C TYR A 97 -5.82 -22.52 -5.27
N HIS A 98 -5.91 -22.08 -6.53
CA HIS A 98 -7.11 -22.24 -7.38
C HIS A 98 -7.36 -23.70 -7.78
N THR A 99 -6.31 -24.51 -7.88
CA THR A 99 -6.43 -25.94 -8.21
C THR A 99 -6.75 -26.80 -6.99
N GLU A 100 -6.59 -26.26 -5.78
CA GLU A 100 -6.65 -27.05 -4.54
C GLU A 100 -7.82 -26.70 -3.64
N TYR A 101 -8.29 -25.44 -3.67
CA TYR A 101 -9.49 -25.04 -2.94
C TYR A 101 -10.69 -24.93 -3.87
N SER A 102 -11.80 -25.54 -3.46
CA SER A 102 -13.08 -25.50 -4.18
C SER A 102 -14.14 -24.72 -3.39
N SER A 103 -15.09 -24.12 -4.13
CA SER A 103 -16.27 -23.39 -3.64
C SER A 103 -15.97 -22.40 -2.51
N MET A 104 -16.42 -22.68 -1.29
CA MET A 104 -16.43 -21.71 -0.18
C MET A 104 -15.01 -21.28 0.24
N LYS A 105 -14.06 -22.21 0.24
CA LYS A 105 -12.68 -21.92 0.65
C LYS A 105 -12.00 -21.00 -0.36
N LEU A 106 -12.21 -21.23 -1.65
CA LEU A 106 -11.73 -20.34 -2.73
C LEU A 106 -12.40 -18.97 -2.65
N GLY A 107 -13.71 -18.93 -2.38
CA GLY A 107 -14.46 -17.69 -2.19
C GLY A 107 -13.87 -16.81 -1.08
N PHE A 108 -13.47 -17.41 0.05
CA PHE A 108 -12.82 -16.66 1.13
C PHE A 108 -11.44 -16.13 0.77
N TYR A 109 -10.65 -16.84 -0.04
CA TYR A 109 -9.36 -16.33 -0.54
C TYR A 109 -9.54 -15.09 -1.40
N LEU A 110 -10.42 -15.17 -2.40
CA LEU A 110 -10.70 -14.04 -3.29
C LEU A 110 -11.30 -12.86 -2.52
N PHE A 111 -12.21 -13.13 -1.57
CA PHE A 111 -12.79 -12.09 -0.71
C PHE A 111 -11.72 -11.40 0.16
N ALA A 112 -10.79 -12.16 0.73
CA ALA A 112 -9.70 -11.61 1.53
C ALA A 112 -8.76 -10.72 0.70
N GLU A 113 -8.44 -11.10 -0.55
CA GLU A 113 -7.64 -10.29 -1.46
C GLU A 113 -8.32 -8.96 -1.80
N TYR A 114 -9.63 -8.98 -2.11
CA TYR A 114 -10.38 -7.74 -2.35
C TYR A 114 -10.51 -6.87 -1.11
N THR A 115 -10.66 -7.49 0.07
CA THR A 115 -10.68 -6.76 1.35
C THR A 115 -9.32 -6.10 1.59
N ASN A 116 -8.21 -6.79 1.30
CA ASN A 116 -6.88 -6.21 1.44
C ASN A 116 -6.69 -5.00 0.50
N MET A 117 -7.11 -5.10 -0.76
CA MET A 117 -7.07 -3.98 -1.71
C MET A 117 -7.84 -2.74 -1.20
N PHE A 118 -9.02 -2.96 -0.60
CA PHE A 118 -9.79 -1.89 0.01
C PHE A 118 -9.06 -1.24 1.19
N ILE A 119 -8.46 -2.05 2.08
CA ILE A 119 -7.69 -1.57 3.23
C ILE A 119 -6.45 -0.80 2.79
N SER A 120 -5.65 -1.34 1.87
CA SER A 120 -4.47 -0.64 1.34
C SER A 120 -4.86 0.69 0.68
N SER A 121 -5.95 0.73 -0.08
CA SER A 121 -6.47 1.96 -0.68
C SER A 121 -6.91 2.99 0.37
N ALA A 122 -7.53 2.54 1.47
CA ALA A 122 -7.91 3.40 2.58
C ALA A 122 -6.68 3.98 3.31
N ILE A 123 -5.63 3.18 3.50
CA ILE A 123 -4.37 3.62 4.12
C ILE A 123 -3.63 4.63 3.23
N ILE A 124 -3.57 4.40 1.91
CA ILE A 124 -2.97 5.36 0.97
C ILE A 124 -3.72 6.69 1.03
N SER A 125 -5.05 6.63 1.02
CA SER A 125 -5.91 7.81 1.08
C SER A 125 -5.71 8.61 2.38
N SER A 126 -5.62 7.94 3.53
CA SER A 126 -5.42 8.60 4.83
C SER A 126 -4.02 9.18 5.01
N LEU A 127 -2.97 8.43 4.64
CA LEU A 127 -1.59 8.85 4.86
C LEU A 127 -1.12 9.94 3.91
N TYR A 128 -1.53 9.89 2.63
CA TYR A 128 -0.99 10.76 1.59
C TYR A 128 -1.97 11.79 1.03
N PHE A 129 -3.26 11.45 0.97
CA PHE A 129 -4.29 12.30 0.34
C PHE A 129 -5.24 12.92 1.37
N GLY A 130 -4.85 13.00 2.64
CA GLY A 130 -5.58 13.70 3.69
C GLY A 130 -6.92 13.07 4.05
N GLY A 131 -7.14 11.78 3.80
CA GLY A 131 -8.32 11.04 4.28
C GLY A 131 -9.66 11.74 3.98
N TYR A 132 -10.35 12.21 5.02
CA TYR A 132 -11.62 12.94 4.92
C TYR A 132 -11.48 14.44 4.58
N ASN A 133 -10.27 15.00 4.60
CA ASN A 133 -10.04 16.41 4.30
C ASN A 133 -10.14 16.68 2.80
N PHE A 134 -10.92 17.69 2.43
CA PHE A 134 -11.08 18.16 1.06
C PHE A 134 -10.80 19.67 0.98
N PRO A 135 -10.29 20.16 -0.17
CA PRO A 135 -10.16 21.60 -0.42
C PRO A 135 -11.47 22.35 -0.13
N GLY A 136 -11.44 23.39 0.70
CA GLY A 136 -12.60 24.23 0.98
C GLY A 136 -13.56 23.67 2.04
N MET A 137 -13.11 22.71 2.87
CA MET A 137 -13.91 22.15 3.97
C MET A 137 -14.38 23.21 4.99
N ASP A 138 -13.62 24.29 5.17
CA ASP A 138 -13.92 25.39 6.09
C ASP A 138 -15.14 26.23 5.67
N MET A 139 -15.59 26.09 4.42
CA MET A 139 -16.77 26.81 3.89
C MET A 139 -18.10 26.15 4.30
N PHE A 140 -18.06 24.94 4.83
CA PHE A 140 -19.24 24.17 5.22
C PHE A 140 -19.18 23.84 6.71
N SER A 141 -20.27 24.11 7.44
CA SER A 141 -20.36 23.82 8.88
C SER A 141 -21.49 22.84 9.20
N GLY A 142 -21.25 21.95 10.18
CA GLY A 142 -22.24 21.01 10.71
C GLY A 142 -22.28 19.65 10.01
N ASN A 143 -23.44 19.00 10.00
CA ASN A 143 -23.61 17.64 9.45
C ASN A 143 -23.25 17.52 7.96
N THR A 144 -23.34 18.61 7.21
CA THR A 144 -22.97 18.67 5.78
C THR A 144 -21.47 18.47 5.60
N GLN A 145 -20.62 19.02 6.48
CA GLN A 145 -19.17 18.84 6.46
C GLN A 145 -18.77 17.39 6.72
N ALA A 146 -19.42 16.74 7.70
CA ALA A 146 -19.18 15.33 8.01
C ALA A 146 -19.59 14.39 6.86
N LEU A 147 -20.74 14.68 6.22
CA LEU A 147 -21.25 13.90 5.10
C LEU A 147 -20.38 14.07 3.84
N LEU A 148 -19.96 15.31 3.55
CA LEU A 148 -19.03 15.60 2.45
C LEU A 148 -17.63 15.02 2.71
N GLY A 149 -17.13 15.09 3.94
CA GLY A 149 -15.84 14.50 4.30
C GLY A 149 -15.83 12.97 4.17
N THR A 150 -16.92 12.33 4.60
CA THR A 150 -17.11 10.88 4.42
C THR A 150 -17.20 10.53 2.94
N ALA A 151 -17.99 11.26 2.16
CA ALA A 151 -18.11 11.06 0.72
C ALA A 151 -16.77 11.27 0.00
N ALA A 152 -15.98 12.27 0.39
CA ALA A 152 -14.66 12.53 -0.16
C ALA A 152 -13.68 11.39 0.13
N PHE A 153 -13.71 10.84 1.35
CA PHE A 153 -12.87 9.69 1.70
C PHE A 153 -13.22 8.45 0.87
N PHE A 154 -14.51 8.12 0.74
CA PHE A 154 -14.96 7.01 -0.12
C PHE A 154 -14.61 7.25 -1.59
N LEU A 155 -14.78 8.47 -2.10
CA LEU A 155 -14.41 8.81 -3.47
C LEU A 155 -12.91 8.59 -3.72
N LYS A 156 -12.04 8.99 -2.78
CA LYS A 156 -10.60 8.72 -2.86
C LYS A 156 -10.31 7.22 -2.83
N ILE A 157 -10.97 6.45 -1.96
CA ILE A 157 -10.82 4.99 -1.93
C ILE A 157 -11.21 4.38 -3.29
N PHE A 158 -12.37 4.75 -3.84
CA PHE A 158 -12.80 4.27 -5.16
C PHE A 158 -11.85 4.70 -6.27
N PHE A 159 -11.28 5.90 -6.20
CA PHE A 159 -10.24 6.35 -7.12
C PHE A 159 -8.99 5.47 -7.04
N PHE A 160 -8.52 5.11 -5.85
CA PHE A 160 -7.39 4.19 -5.71
C PHE A 160 -7.73 2.79 -6.20
N ILE A 161 -8.90 2.24 -5.85
CA ILE A 161 -9.33 0.94 -6.37
C ILE A 161 -9.38 0.96 -7.91
N PHE A 162 -9.90 2.03 -8.50
CA PHE A 162 -9.87 2.23 -9.95
C PHE A 162 -8.44 2.29 -10.48
N PHE A 163 -7.53 3.00 -9.80
CA PHE A 163 -6.11 3.04 -10.14
C PHE A 163 -5.45 1.66 -10.07
N PHE A 164 -5.77 0.85 -9.06
CA PHE A 164 -5.32 -0.54 -8.94
C PHE A 164 -5.79 -1.39 -10.14
N MET A 165 -7.05 -1.25 -10.54
CA MET A 165 -7.60 -1.94 -11.70
C MET A 165 -7.01 -1.43 -13.02
N TRP A 166 -6.72 -0.14 -13.13
CA TRP A 166 -6.14 0.44 -14.32
C TRP A 166 -4.71 -0.06 -14.56
N ILE A 167 -3.87 -0.10 -13.51
CA ILE A 167 -2.50 -0.63 -13.61
C ILE A 167 -2.49 -2.10 -14.02
N ARG A 168 -3.45 -2.88 -13.53
CA ARG A 168 -3.64 -4.27 -13.94
C ARG A 168 -3.82 -4.41 -15.46
N TRP A 169 -4.43 -3.44 -16.13
CA TRP A 169 -4.66 -3.48 -17.57
C TRP A 169 -3.49 -2.93 -18.39
N THR A 170 -2.59 -2.13 -17.79
CA THR A 170 -1.52 -1.43 -18.51
C THR A 170 -0.15 -2.08 -18.38
N VAL A 171 0.15 -2.72 -17.24
CA VAL A 171 1.51 -3.19 -16.93
C VAL A 171 1.67 -4.69 -17.16
N PRO A 172 2.71 -5.13 -17.89
CA PRO A 172 3.01 -6.55 -18.04
C PRO A 172 3.45 -7.19 -16.71
N ARG A 173 3.24 -8.50 -16.56
CA ARG A 173 3.60 -9.25 -15.35
C ARG A 173 5.12 -9.26 -15.13
N PHE A 174 5.55 -9.13 -13.87
CA PHE A 174 6.97 -9.24 -13.48
C PHE A 174 7.33 -10.67 -13.06
N ARG A 175 8.58 -11.08 -13.33
CA ARG A 175 9.12 -12.36 -12.84
C ARG A 175 9.54 -12.24 -11.36
N TYR A 176 9.49 -13.36 -10.62
CA TYR A 176 9.94 -13.45 -9.21
C TYR A 176 11.29 -12.79 -8.95
N ASP A 177 12.31 -13.12 -9.76
CA ASP A 177 13.65 -12.57 -9.53
C ASP A 177 13.71 -11.05 -9.71
N GLN A 178 12.97 -10.51 -10.68
CA GLN A 178 12.94 -9.07 -10.95
C GLN A 178 12.20 -8.35 -9.83
N LEU A 179 11.12 -8.95 -9.35
CA LEU A 179 10.35 -8.41 -8.24
C LEU A 179 11.17 -8.37 -6.95
N MET A 180 11.88 -9.44 -6.62
CA MET A 180 12.72 -9.47 -5.42
C MET A 180 13.90 -8.50 -5.52
N LYS A 181 14.50 -8.36 -6.71
CA LYS A 181 15.53 -7.34 -6.96
C LYS A 181 14.98 -5.93 -6.80
N LEU A 182 13.78 -5.63 -7.31
CA LEU A 182 13.16 -4.31 -7.16
C LEU A 182 12.97 -3.95 -5.68
N GLY A 183 12.40 -4.87 -4.88
CA GLY A 183 12.20 -4.66 -3.45
C GLY A 183 13.52 -4.42 -2.71
N TRP A 184 14.47 -5.34 -2.86
CA TRP A 184 15.71 -5.32 -2.08
C TRP A 184 16.78 -4.34 -2.56
N GLN A 185 16.94 -4.16 -3.88
CA GLN A 185 18.00 -3.32 -4.44
C GLN A 185 17.55 -1.89 -4.72
N VAL A 186 16.25 -1.65 -4.90
CA VAL A 186 15.73 -0.32 -5.24
C VAL A 186 14.89 0.23 -4.09
N MET A 187 13.82 -0.46 -3.69
CA MET A 187 12.84 0.11 -2.74
C MET A 187 13.43 0.30 -1.34
N ILE A 188 14.11 -0.71 -0.79
CA ILE A 188 14.70 -0.62 0.56
C ILE A 188 15.76 0.49 0.66
N PRO A 189 16.79 0.55 -0.20
CA PRO A 189 17.78 1.62 -0.14
C PRO A 189 17.18 3.00 -0.36
N LEU A 190 16.20 3.12 -1.27
CA LEU A 190 15.52 4.39 -1.54
C LEU A 190 14.66 4.83 -0.35
N ALA A 191 14.02 3.91 0.36
CA ALA A 191 13.25 4.20 1.57
C ALA A 191 14.15 4.67 2.72
N ILE A 192 15.30 4.03 2.91
CA ILE A 192 16.31 4.45 3.89
C ILE A 192 16.81 5.86 3.55
N PHE A 193 17.12 6.12 2.27
CA PHE A 193 17.51 7.44 1.82
C PHE A 193 16.43 8.49 2.10
N ASN A 194 15.16 8.17 1.88
CA ASN A 194 14.03 9.07 2.15
C ASN A 194 13.90 9.40 3.64
N ILE A 195 14.06 8.41 4.53
CA ILE A 195 14.05 8.63 5.98
C ILE A 195 15.21 9.54 6.39
N LEU A 196 16.42 9.27 5.92
CA LEU A 196 17.60 10.08 6.24
C LEU A 196 17.47 11.52 5.70
N ALA A 197 16.96 11.68 4.48
CA ALA A 197 16.71 12.99 3.89
C ALA A 197 15.65 13.78 4.69
N THR A 198 14.57 13.11 5.10
CA THR A 198 13.53 13.72 5.95
C THR A 198 14.09 14.12 7.31
N GLY A 199 14.87 13.23 7.94
CA GLY A 199 15.53 13.53 9.22
C GLY A 199 16.50 14.71 9.13
N ALA A 200 17.33 14.75 8.09
CA ALA A 200 18.25 15.87 7.84
C ALA A 200 17.50 17.19 7.55
N TRP A 201 16.38 17.12 6.83
CA TRP A 201 15.55 18.29 6.58
C TRP A 201 14.94 18.86 7.85
N LEU A 202 14.40 18.00 8.71
CA LEU A 202 13.79 18.41 9.99
C LEU A 202 14.83 19.04 10.93
N THR A 203 16.02 18.45 11.06
CA THR A 203 17.09 19.04 11.89
C THR A 203 17.60 20.36 11.33
N PHE A 204 17.68 20.50 10.01
CA PHE A 204 18.05 21.77 9.38
C PHE A 204 16.99 22.85 9.61
N LYS A 205 15.70 22.48 9.58
CA LYS A 205 14.59 23.39 9.90
C LYS A 205 14.64 23.86 11.36
N ASP A 206 14.89 22.92 12.28
CA ASP A 206 15.04 23.21 13.72
C ASP A 206 16.23 24.14 13.99
N GLN A 207 17.35 23.96 13.28
CA GLN A 207 18.52 24.86 13.36
C GLN A 207 18.26 26.26 12.79
N LEU A 208 17.31 26.42 11.87
CA LEU A 208 16.92 27.72 11.31
C LEU A 208 15.87 28.47 12.13
N GLY A 209 15.40 27.89 13.25
CA GLY A 209 14.53 28.58 14.22
C GLY A 209 13.11 28.85 13.72
N PHE A 210 12.54 27.93 12.91
CA PHE A 210 11.12 27.95 12.52
C PHE A 210 10.41 26.64 12.85
#